data_AF-A0A9D9JKH0-F1
#
_entry.id   AF-A0A9D9JKH0-F1
#
_cell.length_a   1.000
_cell.length_b   1.000
_cell.length_c   1.000
_cell.angle_alpha   90.00
_cell.angle_beta   90.00
_cell.angle_gamma   90.00
#
_symmetry.space_group_name_H-M   'P 1'
#
loop_
_entity.id
_entity.type
_entity.pdbx_description
1 polymer ?
#
loop_
_entity_poly.entity_id
_entity_poly.type
_entity_poly.pdbx_seq_one_letter_code
_entity_poly.pdbx_strand_id
1 'polypeptide(L)'
;MQFAITKTGLDVFDTARAWGLAAVASARAQSDVRIRDRGWSFTIDVQNAHTAVVGPSPLLALIDATDENWSFIFITSSQEERKNKISDVEKCIKSLANTPLLQITEKISESVFTSRGKTLPGGLDPGGFKGVRQKTRARYDEGQLRVNADHWALACLGMVLCGTYQRIGSGSVPRTIALLPVPLDVTVAQWAEIRELTRWPRATPGTSVSEPRLSRQVAGSAAAAQAAVQLAERVRKRAVAQGSLADRFSDILFFELFKTRTQQKPAQGNRIRLDRLMGMIQHDATVAEGVFEWLDYCFRRGSAKGAQDLALAAADFVFRWDVDSYDRLVRLFVRYLVTDEIRLAKRPSEEVIGEVLRYVSV
;
A
#
# COMPACT_ATOMS: atom_id res chain seq x y z
N MET A 1 17.16 -10.28 15.89
CA MET A 1 18.14 -10.08 14.78
C MET A 1 17.65 -8.93 13.91
N GLN A 2 18.54 -8.12 13.34
CA GLN A 2 18.17 -6.94 12.55
C GLN A 2 18.72 -7.01 11.12
N PHE A 3 17.89 -6.61 10.16
CA PHE A 3 18.26 -6.39 8.76
C PHE A 3 18.00 -4.94 8.37
N ALA A 4 18.67 -4.46 7.32
CA ALA A 4 18.45 -3.12 6.78
C ALA A 4 18.31 -3.16 5.25
N ILE A 5 17.30 -2.46 4.72
CA ILE A 5 17.13 -2.17 3.30
C ILE A 5 17.39 -0.68 3.09
N THR A 6 18.51 -0.35 2.46
CA THR A 6 18.84 1.03 2.08
C THR A 6 17.91 1.50 0.96
N LYS A 7 17.35 2.70 1.10
CA LYS A 7 16.49 3.30 0.08
C LYS A 7 17.31 3.77 -1.12
N THR A 8 16.79 3.48 -2.32
CA THR A 8 17.37 3.89 -3.60
C THR A 8 16.83 5.23 -4.10
N GLY A 9 15.72 5.70 -3.51
CA GLY A 9 14.94 6.84 -4.00
C GLY A 9 13.85 6.42 -4.99
N LEU A 10 13.61 5.13 -5.16
CA LEU A 10 12.43 4.57 -5.82
C LEU A 10 11.46 4.12 -4.72
N ASP A 11 10.64 5.05 -4.22
CA ASP A 11 9.90 4.85 -2.98
C ASP A 11 9.01 3.59 -3.01
N VAL A 12 8.31 3.32 -4.12
CA VAL A 12 7.45 2.13 -4.22
C VAL A 12 8.30 0.86 -4.19
N PHE A 13 9.37 0.82 -5.00
CA PHE A 13 10.29 -0.30 -5.01
C PHE A 13 10.95 -0.53 -3.65
N ASP A 14 11.40 0.52 -2.97
CA ASP A 14 12.05 0.47 -1.67
C ASP A 14 11.10 -0.05 -0.57
N THR A 15 9.87 0.47 -0.52
CA THR A 15 8.84 -0.01 0.41
C THR A 15 8.46 -1.46 0.12
N ALA A 16 8.31 -1.84 -1.15
CA ALA A 16 7.99 -3.21 -1.52
C ALA A 16 9.12 -4.18 -1.12
N ARG A 17 10.40 -3.80 -1.28
CA ARG A 17 11.53 -4.61 -0.80
C ARG A 17 11.50 -4.81 0.71
N ALA A 18 11.19 -3.77 1.48
CA ALA A 18 11.12 -3.86 2.94
C ALA A 18 10.04 -4.86 3.38
N TRP A 19 8.84 -4.77 2.79
CA TRP A 19 7.77 -5.73 3.04
C TRP A 19 8.14 -7.17 2.63
N GLY A 20 8.75 -7.34 1.46
CA GLY A 20 9.20 -8.65 1.01
C GLY A 20 10.23 -9.28 1.94
N LEU A 21 11.19 -8.49 2.43
CA LEU A 21 12.19 -8.97 3.38
C LEU A 21 11.55 -9.30 4.74
N ALA A 22 10.62 -8.49 5.21
CA ALA A 22 9.88 -8.78 6.44
C ALA A 22 9.10 -10.10 6.33
N ALA A 23 8.45 -10.35 5.19
CA ALA A 23 7.74 -11.61 4.94
C ALA A 23 8.70 -12.82 4.96
N VAL A 24 9.85 -12.72 4.30
CA VAL A 24 10.87 -13.80 4.32
C VAL A 24 11.43 -14.01 5.72
N ALA A 25 11.76 -12.93 6.43
CA ALA A 25 12.29 -12.99 7.79
C ALA A 25 11.28 -13.60 8.77
N SER A 26 10.01 -13.17 8.71
CA SER A 26 8.92 -13.71 9.53
C SER A 26 8.65 -15.19 9.21
N ALA A 27 8.53 -15.55 7.93
CA ALA A 27 8.29 -16.94 7.52
C ALA A 27 9.42 -17.89 7.95
N ARG A 28 10.66 -17.40 7.95
CA ARG A 28 11.83 -18.18 8.36
C ARG A 28 11.97 -18.27 9.88
N ALA A 29 11.83 -17.15 10.58
CA ALA A 29 11.97 -17.10 12.02
C ALA A 29 10.75 -17.69 12.75
N GLN A 30 9.62 -17.83 12.06
CA GLN A 30 8.31 -18.13 12.64
C GLN A 30 8.01 -17.24 13.85
N SER A 31 8.34 -15.96 13.68
CA SER A 31 8.28 -14.98 14.76
C SER A 31 7.88 -13.62 14.21
N ASP A 32 7.46 -12.77 15.14
CA ASP A 32 7.09 -11.40 14.90
C ASP A 32 8.26 -10.64 14.30
N VAL A 33 7.97 -9.86 13.26
CA VAL A 33 8.91 -8.93 12.66
C VAL A 33 8.39 -7.52 12.78
N ARG A 34 9.28 -6.62 13.16
CA ARG A 34 9.01 -5.19 13.25
C ARG A 34 9.75 -4.45 12.15
N ILE A 35 9.00 -3.69 11.36
CA ILE A 35 9.53 -2.86 10.27
C ILE A 35 9.53 -1.42 10.72
N ARG A 36 10.67 -0.73 10.63
CA ARG A 36 10.78 0.70 10.96
C ARG A 36 11.41 1.49 9.82
N ASP A 37 10.80 2.61 9.48
CA ASP A 37 11.40 3.59 8.58
C ASP A 37 12.36 4.50 9.37
N ARG A 38 13.63 4.52 8.96
CA ARG A 38 14.70 5.34 9.55
C ARG A 38 15.07 6.54 8.67
N GLY A 39 14.22 6.91 7.73
CA GLY A 39 14.45 7.95 6.74
C GLY A 39 15.26 7.42 5.55
N TRP A 40 16.51 7.02 5.77
CA TRP A 40 17.43 6.56 4.70
C TRP A 40 17.39 5.03 4.46
N SER A 41 16.80 4.27 5.37
CA SER A 41 16.64 2.81 5.27
C SER A 41 15.39 2.35 5.99
N PHE A 42 14.93 1.13 5.64
CA PHE A 42 14.00 0.37 6.46
C PHE A 42 14.78 -0.65 7.28
N THR A 43 14.53 -0.72 8.59
CA THR A 43 15.08 -1.77 9.46
C THR A 43 14.03 -2.82 9.76
N ILE A 44 14.37 -4.09 9.62
CA ILE A 44 13.51 -5.24 9.91
C ILE A 44 14.11 -5.97 11.12
N ASP A 45 13.41 -5.93 12.24
CA ASP A 45 13.81 -6.57 13.50
C ASP A 45 12.98 -7.82 13.73
N VAL A 46 13.62 -8.99 13.73
CA VAL A 46 13.01 -10.24 14.18
C VAL A 46 12.98 -10.23 15.71
N GLN A 47 11.78 -10.15 16.27
CA GLN A 47 11.55 -10.25 17.71
C GLN A 47 11.55 -11.71 18.14
N ASN A 48 11.87 -11.98 19.42
CA ASN A 48 11.74 -13.30 20.05
C ASN A 48 12.17 -14.46 19.14
N ALA A 49 13.40 -14.42 18.62
CA ALA A 49 13.92 -15.48 17.75
C ALA A 49 14.07 -16.78 18.55
N HIS A 50 12.96 -17.51 18.74
CA HIS A 50 12.99 -18.85 19.28
C HIS A 50 13.79 -19.72 18.31
N THR A 51 14.65 -20.55 18.86
CA THR A 51 15.44 -21.54 18.12
C THR A 51 14.53 -22.27 17.15
N ALA A 52 14.86 -22.17 15.86
CA ALA A 52 14.10 -22.65 14.72
C ALA A 52 13.30 -23.93 15.02
N VAL A 53 11.98 -23.83 15.04
CA VAL A 53 11.12 -25.01 15.05
C VAL A 53 11.25 -25.67 13.67
N VAL A 54 11.72 -26.91 13.68
CA VAL A 54 11.80 -27.77 12.50
C VAL A 54 10.38 -28.12 12.07
N GLY A 55 9.84 -27.35 11.13
CA GLY A 55 8.58 -27.60 10.45
C GLY A 55 8.69 -27.24 8.96
N PRO A 56 7.78 -27.72 8.10
CA PRO A 56 7.76 -27.36 6.68
C PRO A 56 7.69 -25.83 6.56
N SER A 57 8.67 -25.24 5.87
CA SER A 57 8.75 -23.79 5.81
C SER A 57 7.55 -23.20 5.08
N PRO A 58 6.82 -22.23 5.67
CA PRO A 58 5.69 -21.57 5.03
C PRO A 58 6.12 -20.68 3.86
N LEU A 59 7.42 -20.62 3.54
CA LEU A 59 7.98 -19.91 2.38
C LEU A 59 7.32 -20.29 1.05
N LEU A 60 6.89 -21.54 0.89
CA LEU A 60 6.17 -21.98 -0.31
C LEU A 60 4.76 -21.38 -0.40
N ALA A 61 4.13 -21.11 0.75
CA ALA A 61 2.81 -20.47 0.81
C ALA A 61 2.87 -18.95 0.60
N LEU A 62 4.05 -18.33 0.69
CA LEU A 62 4.24 -16.89 0.42
C LEU A 62 3.89 -16.52 -1.03
N ILE A 63 4.14 -17.43 -1.97
CA ILE A 63 4.00 -17.18 -3.40
C ILE A 63 2.78 -17.96 -3.90
N ASP A 64 1.63 -17.29 -3.85
CA ASP A 64 0.45 -17.74 -4.58
C ASP A 64 0.58 -17.30 -6.05
N ALA A 65 0.99 -18.21 -6.93
CA ALA A 65 1.12 -17.93 -8.36
C ALA A 65 -0.21 -17.58 -9.04
N THR A 66 -1.34 -17.88 -8.40
CA THR A 66 -2.69 -17.54 -8.89
C THR A 66 -3.11 -16.12 -8.50
N ASP A 67 -2.34 -15.45 -7.65
CA ASP A 67 -2.66 -14.10 -7.20
C ASP A 67 -2.72 -13.10 -8.37
N GLU A 68 -3.84 -12.40 -8.47
CA GLU A 68 -4.09 -11.46 -9.56
C GLU A 68 -3.07 -10.31 -9.61
N ASN A 69 -2.42 -9.94 -8.49
CA ASN A 69 -1.41 -8.88 -8.43
C ASN A 69 -0.23 -9.17 -9.38
N TRP A 70 0.11 -10.43 -9.62
CA TRP A 70 1.15 -10.80 -10.59
C TRP A 70 0.89 -10.25 -11.99
N SER A 71 -0.38 -10.21 -12.40
CA SER A 71 -0.78 -9.68 -13.71
C SER A 71 -0.56 -8.16 -13.83
N PHE A 72 -0.54 -7.44 -12.72
CA PHE A 72 -0.31 -5.98 -12.70
C PHE A 72 1.16 -5.64 -12.48
N ILE A 73 1.88 -6.41 -11.66
CA ILE A 73 3.34 -6.26 -11.51
C ILE A 73 4.01 -6.46 -12.88
N PHE A 74 3.64 -7.52 -13.58
CA PHE A 74 4.17 -7.87 -14.91
C PHE A 74 3.20 -7.53 -16.04
N ILE A 75 2.60 -6.33 -15.98
CA ILE A 75 1.52 -5.90 -16.90
C ILE A 75 1.93 -5.86 -18.39
N THR A 76 3.21 -5.71 -18.68
CA THR A 76 3.74 -5.68 -20.05
C THR A 76 4.20 -7.05 -20.56
N SER A 77 4.16 -8.08 -19.72
CA SER A 77 4.60 -9.43 -20.09
C SER A 77 3.45 -10.30 -20.58
N SER A 78 3.77 -11.13 -21.56
CA SER A 78 2.91 -12.22 -21.99
C SER A 78 2.63 -13.19 -20.83
N GLN A 79 1.61 -14.05 -20.97
CA GLN A 79 1.28 -15.01 -19.93
C GLN A 79 2.46 -15.97 -19.63
N GLU A 80 3.17 -16.39 -20.66
CA GLU A 80 4.31 -17.30 -20.53
C GLU A 80 5.52 -16.61 -19.88
N GLU A 81 5.87 -15.40 -20.33
CA GLU A 81 6.90 -14.60 -19.67
C GLU A 81 6.59 -14.35 -18.20
N ARG A 82 5.32 -14.10 -17.88
CA ARG A 82 4.87 -13.86 -16.51
C ARG A 82 5.07 -15.10 -15.65
N LYS A 83 4.68 -16.28 -16.12
CA LYS A 83 4.92 -17.55 -15.42
C LYS A 83 6.41 -17.76 -15.15
N ASN A 84 7.25 -17.52 -16.16
CA ASN A 84 8.71 -17.63 -16.01
C ASN A 84 9.26 -16.64 -14.98
N LYS A 85 8.78 -15.38 -14.99
CA LYS A 85 9.15 -14.39 -13.98
C LYS A 85 8.69 -14.78 -12.57
N ILE A 86 7.48 -15.31 -12.40
CA ILE A 86 7.00 -15.79 -11.10
C ILE A 86 7.89 -16.94 -10.61
N SER A 87 8.24 -17.90 -11.48
CA SER A 87 9.17 -18.98 -11.15
C SER A 87 10.56 -18.46 -10.76
N ASP A 88 11.07 -17.42 -11.44
CA ASP A 88 12.32 -16.77 -11.09
C ASP A 88 12.25 -16.10 -9.70
N VAL A 89 11.15 -15.40 -9.39
CA VAL A 89 10.93 -14.85 -8.04
C VAL A 89 10.96 -15.97 -7.01
N GLU A 90 10.23 -17.06 -7.25
CA GLU A 90 10.19 -18.22 -6.37
C GLU A 90 11.58 -18.82 -6.12
N LYS A 91 12.38 -19.00 -7.16
CA LYS A 91 13.77 -19.49 -7.04
C LYS A 91 14.63 -18.55 -6.19
N CYS A 92 14.54 -17.24 -6.42
CA CYS A 92 15.33 -16.25 -5.66
C CYS A 92 14.90 -16.21 -4.20
N ILE A 93 13.59 -16.18 -3.92
CA ILE A 93 13.06 -16.19 -2.55
C ILE A 93 13.43 -17.49 -1.83
N LYS A 94 13.34 -18.66 -2.47
CA LYS A 94 13.84 -19.92 -1.90
C LYS A 94 15.34 -19.87 -1.60
N SER A 95 16.13 -19.32 -2.51
CA SER A 95 17.58 -19.18 -2.30
C SER A 95 17.90 -18.28 -1.10
N LEU A 96 17.29 -17.09 -1.03
CA LEU A 96 17.42 -16.17 0.10
C LEU A 96 17.01 -16.84 1.40
N ALA A 97 15.89 -17.54 1.37
CA ALA A 97 15.34 -18.13 2.56
C ALA A 97 16.03 -19.43 3.01
N ASN A 98 16.86 -20.05 2.17
CA ASN A 98 17.79 -21.12 2.55
C ASN A 98 19.17 -20.59 2.97
N THR A 99 19.50 -19.33 2.65
CA THR A 99 20.78 -18.70 3.00
C THR A 99 20.84 -18.44 4.51
N PRO A 100 21.89 -18.83 5.27
CA PRO A 100 22.03 -18.50 6.68
C PRO A 100 21.71 -17.03 6.97
N LEU A 101 21.01 -16.75 8.07
CA LEU A 101 20.48 -15.41 8.36
C LEU A 101 21.57 -14.31 8.27
N LEU A 102 22.78 -14.56 8.80
CA LEU A 102 23.91 -13.62 8.72
C LEU A 102 24.32 -13.31 7.27
N GLN A 103 24.25 -14.28 6.37
CA GLN A 103 24.59 -14.13 4.95
C GLN A 103 23.45 -13.47 4.14
N ILE A 104 22.22 -13.46 4.66
CA ILE A 104 21.13 -12.67 4.04
C ILE A 104 21.49 -11.18 4.08
N THR A 105 22.05 -10.70 5.19
CA THR A 105 22.50 -9.31 5.34
C THR A 105 23.53 -8.94 4.29
N GLU A 106 24.48 -9.84 3.97
CA GLU A 106 25.48 -9.61 2.93
C GLU A 106 24.83 -9.50 1.53
N LYS A 107 23.95 -10.45 1.19
CA LYS A 107 23.23 -10.44 -0.10
C LYS A 107 22.38 -9.19 -0.30
N ILE A 108 21.64 -8.77 0.72
CA ILE A 108 20.79 -7.56 0.62
C ILE A 108 21.61 -6.26 0.68
N SER A 109 22.87 -6.32 1.13
CA SER A 109 23.78 -5.16 1.12
C SER A 109 24.46 -4.95 -0.24
N GLU A 110 24.36 -5.93 -1.16
CA GLU A 110 24.85 -5.77 -2.52
C GLU A 110 24.20 -4.59 -3.24
N SER A 111 24.91 -4.07 -4.25
CA SER A 111 24.41 -2.97 -5.09
C SER A 111 23.04 -3.31 -5.67
N VAL A 112 22.06 -2.47 -5.36
CA VAL A 112 20.67 -2.64 -5.83
C VAL A 112 20.59 -2.49 -7.34
N PHE A 113 21.34 -1.55 -7.92
CA PHE A 113 21.41 -1.32 -9.37
C PHE A 113 22.60 -2.05 -9.97
N THR A 114 22.39 -2.68 -11.13
CA THR A 114 23.41 -3.47 -11.84
C THR A 114 23.14 -3.49 -13.34
N SER A 115 24.18 -3.61 -14.17
CA SER A 115 24.04 -3.73 -15.63
C SER A 115 23.53 -5.10 -16.10
N ARG A 116 23.71 -6.16 -15.29
CA ARG A 116 23.34 -7.55 -15.64
C ARG A 116 22.13 -8.10 -14.88
N GLY A 117 21.41 -7.24 -14.16
CA GLY A 117 20.27 -7.63 -13.32
C GLY A 117 18.96 -7.89 -14.07
N LYS A 118 17.90 -8.07 -13.28
CA LYS A 118 16.52 -8.18 -13.76
C LYS A 118 15.97 -6.80 -14.12
N THR A 119 15.21 -6.71 -15.20
CA THR A 119 14.50 -5.47 -15.56
C THR A 119 13.43 -5.15 -14.52
N LEU A 120 13.45 -3.92 -13.99
CA LEU A 120 12.41 -3.42 -13.09
C LEU A 120 11.07 -3.28 -13.84
N PRO A 121 10.02 -4.01 -13.45
CA PRO A 121 8.71 -3.90 -14.10
C PRO A 121 8.07 -2.54 -13.82
N GLY A 122 7.52 -1.87 -14.84
CA GLY A 122 6.79 -0.61 -14.64
C GLY A 122 5.54 -0.75 -13.76
N GLY A 123 4.93 -1.93 -13.75
CA GLY A 123 3.81 -2.23 -12.84
C GLY A 123 4.21 -2.35 -11.37
N LEU A 124 5.50 -2.58 -11.09
CA LEU A 124 6.06 -2.62 -9.73
C LEU A 124 6.42 -1.22 -9.24
N ASP A 125 7.02 -0.40 -10.10
CA ASP A 125 7.40 0.98 -9.80
C ASP A 125 7.37 1.82 -11.10
N PRO A 126 6.81 3.05 -11.09
CA PRO A 126 6.72 3.88 -12.28
C PRO A 126 8.09 4.19 -12.91
N GLY A 127 9.18 4.21 -12.14
CA GLY A 127 10.55 4.36 -12.65
C GLY A 127 11.04 3.21 -13.53
N GLY A 128 10.35 2.07 -13.51
CA GLY A 128 10.57 0.93 -14.41
C GLY A 128 10.09 1.17 -15.85
N PHE A 129 9.21 2.16 -16.08
CA PHE A 129 8.81 2.54 -17.44
C PHE A 129 9.90 3.36 -18.15
N LYS A 130 10.02 3.17 -19.47
CA LYS A 130 10.92 4.00 -20.29
C LYS A 130 10.45 5.46 -20.26
N GLY A 131 11.37 6.40 -20.03
CA GLY A 131 11.13 7.85 -20.14
C GLY A 131 10.51 8.54 -18.92
N VAL A 132 10.25 7.85 -17.80
CA VAL A 132 9.56 8.41 -16.61
C VAL A 132 10.51 8.63 -15.42
N ARG A 133 11.82 8.52 -15.61
CA ARG A 133 12.78 8.52 -14.49
C ARG A 133 13.02 9.92 -13.95
N GLN A 134 12.67 10.14 -12.68
CA GLN A 134 13.16 11.26 -11.88
C GLN A 134 14.69 11.15 -11.68
N LYS A 135 15.35 12.26 -11.31
CA LYS A 135 16.77 12.28 -10.92
C LYS A 135 16.98 11.45 -9.64
N THR A 136 17.13 10.13 -9.78
CA THR A 136 17.52 9.23 -8.69
C THR A 136 19.04 9.10 -8.64
N ARG A 137 19.58 8.46 -7.60
CA ARG A 137 21.03 8.15 -7.47
C ARG A 137 21.53 7.12 -8.51
N ALA A 138 20.67 6.63 -9.39
CA ALA A 138 21.05 5.71 -10.47
C ALA A 138 21.80 6.48 -11.57
N ARG A 139 22.90 5.92 -12.08
CA ARG A 139 23.62 6.46 -13.25
C ARG A 139 22.67 6.56 -14.44
N TYR A 140 22.76 7.66 -15.18
CA TYR A 140 21.98 7.88 -16.40
C TYR A 140 22.35 6.83 -17.46
N ASP A 141 21.38 6.02 -17.85
CA ASP A 141 21.47 5.03 -18.93
C ASP A 141 20.10 5.00 -19.63
N GLU A 142 20.09 5.14 -20.95
CA GLU A 142 18.89 5.09 -21.81
C GLU A 142 18.23 3.69 -21.80
N GLY A 143 18.92 2.68 -21.27
CA GLY A 143 18.41 1.33 -21.07
C GLY A 143 17.28 1.19 -20.04
N GLN A 144 16.58 0.06 -20.08
CA GLN A 144 15.64 -0.35 -19.01
C GLN A 144 16.39 -0.50 -17.67
N LEU A 145 15.79 -0.04 -16.57
CA LEU A 145 16.42 -0.04 -15.26
C LEU A 145 16.58 -1.48 -14.80
N ARG A 146 17.82 -1.86 -14.49
CA ARG A 146 18.16 -3.20 -14.06
C ARG A 146 18.56 -3.20 -12.59
N VAL A 147 17.98 -4.17 -11.87
CA VAL A 147 18.16 -4.34 -10.43
C VAL A 147 18.66 -5.74 -10.13
N ASN A 148 19.39 -5.90 -9.03
CA ASN A 148 19.86 -7.19 -8.54
C ASN A 148 18.66 -8.15 -8.37
N ALA A 149 18.85 -9.44 -8.67
CA ALA A 149 17.77 -10.43 -8.71
C ALA A 149 17.11 -10.64 -7.33
N ASP A 150 17.87 -10.58 -6.24
CA ASP A 150 17.35 -10.74 -4.89
C ASP A 150 16.49 -9.54 -4.50
N HIS A 151 16.99 -8.32 -4.76
CA HIS A 151 16.23 -7.08 -4.55
C HIS A 151 14.96 -7.02 -5.40
N TRP A 152 15.03 -7.48 -6.64
CA TRP A 152 13.88 -7.60 -7.54
C TRP A 152 12.84 -8.59 -7.00
N ALA A 153 13.27 -9.77 -6.56
CA ALA A 153 12.38 -10.80 -6.04
C ALA A 153 11.70 -10.35 -4.74
N LEU A 154 12.44 -9.72 -3.83
CA LEU A 154 11.90 -9.14 -2.60
C LEU A 154 10.83 -8.08 -2.89
N ALA A 155 11.11 -7.17 -3.82
CA ALA A 155 10.13 -6.15 -4.22
C ALA A 155 8.87 -6.77 -4.84
N CYS A 156 9.03 -7.74 -5.73
CA CYS A 156 7.91 -8.47 -6.31
C CYS A 156 7.06 -9.16 -5.23
N LEU A 157 7.70 -9.86 -4.28
CA LEU A 157 7.02 -10.52 -3.17
C LEU A 157 6.26 -9.50 -2.31
N GLY A 158 6.90 -8.42 -1.88
CA GLY A 158 6.25 -7.40 -1.07
C GLY A 158 5.08 -6.73 -1.77
N MET A 159 5.18 -6.45 -3.08
CA MET A 159 4.08 -5.88 -3.84
C MET A 159 2.91 -6.86 -4.02
N VAL A 160 3.17 -8.17 -4.12
CA VAL A 160 2.09 -9.17 -4.15
C VAL A 160 1.37 -9.25 -2.81
N LEU A 161 2.12 -9.26 -1.71
CA LEU A 161 1.57 -9.40 -0.36
C LEU A 161 0.80 -8.15 0.09
N CYS A 162 1.36 -6.96 -0.17
CA CYS A 162 0.91 -5.71 0.44
C CYS A 162 0.28 -4.74 -0.57
N GLY A 163 0.69 -4.85 -1.83
CA GLY A 163 0.21 -3.99 -2.88
C GLY A 163 -1.25 -4.27 -3.22
N THR A 164 -2.00 -3.23 -3.53
CA THR A 164 -3.34 -3.37 -4.09
C THR A 164 -3.40 -2.70 -5.45
N TYR A 165 -3.84 -3.46 -6.45
CA TYR A 165 -4.23 -2.91 -7.74
C TYR A 165 -5.75 -2.91 -7.86
N GLN A 166 -6.33 -1.74 -8.09
CA GLN A 166 -7.77 -1.55 -8.18
C GLN A 166 -8.11 -0.87 -9.50
N ARG A 167 -9.10 -1.40 -10.23
CA ARG A 167 -9.63 -0.72 -11.41
C ARG A 167 -10.44 0.51 -10.98
N ILE A 168 -10.19 1.62 -11.64
CA ILE A 168 -10.84 2.91 -11.40
C ILE A 168 -11.40 3.49 -12.70
N GLY A 169 -12.35 4.42 -12.57
CA GLY A 169 -12.98 5.11 -13.68
C GLY A 169 -14.21 4.40 -14.26
N SER A 170 -15.00 5.20 -14.99
CA SER A 170 -16.24 4.83 -15.67
C SER A 170 -16.17 4.96 -17.19
N GLY A 171 -14.99 5.28 -17.75
CA GLY A 171 -14.78 5.55 -19.18
C GLY A 171 -14.28 4.36 -20.01
N SER A 172 -14.07 4.62 -21.32
CA SER A 172 -13.62 3.64 -22.32
C SER A 172 -12.17 3.16 -22.14
N VAL A 173 -11.33 3.94 -21.45
CA VAL A 173 -9.94 3.57 -21.16
C VAL A 173 -9.86 2.99 -19.74
N PRO A 174 -9.55 1.69 -19.59
CA PRO A 174 -9.38 1.10 -18.27
C PRO A 174 -8.16 1.69 -17.59
N ARG A 175 -8.38 2.24 -16.39
CA ARG A 175 -7.34 2.74 -15.50
C ARG A 175 -7.25 1.83 -14.28
N THR A 176 -6.03 1.62 -13.80
CA THR A 176 -5.76 0.87 -12.58
C THR A 176 -4.94 1.74 -11.66
N ILE A 177 -5.33 1.87 -10.40
CA ILE A 177 -4.47 2.46 -9.38
C ILE A 177 -3.72 1.35 -8.65
N ALA A 178 -2.42 1.54 -8.46
CA ALA A 178 -1.61 0.77 -7.54
C ALA A 178 -1.52 1.53 -6.21
N LEU A 179 -1.66 0.83 -5.09
CA LEU A 179 -1.60 1.35 -3.73
C LEU A 179 -0.60 0.52 -2.93
N LEU A 180 0.27 1.17 -2.15
CA LEU A 180 1.24 0.52 -1.28
C LEU A 180 1.40 1.29 0.04
N PRO A 181 1.00 0.72 1.19
CA PRO A 181 1.24 1.30 2.50
C PRO A 181 2.73 1.34 2.87
N VAL A 182 3.18 2.46 3.40
CA VAL A 182 4.55 2.66 3.89
C VAL A 182 4.58 2.47 5.40
N PRO A 183 5.28 1.44 5.92
CA PRO A 183 5.41 1.24 7.36
C PRO A 183 6.31 2.32 7.94
N LEU A 184 5.86 3.01 8.99
CA LEU A 184 6.72 3.87 9.80
C LEU A 184 7.30 3.06 10.97
N ASP A 185 6.42 2.33 11.66
CA ASP A 185 6.76 1.40 12.74
C ASP A 185 5.63 0.38 12.87
N VAL A 186 5.80 -0.83 12.31
CA VAL A 186 4.73 -1.84 12.23
C VAL A 186 5.25 -3.19 12.68
N THR A 187 4.50 -3.89 13.52
CA THR A 187 4.80 -5.27 13.93
C THR A 187 3.78 -6.22 13.32
N VAL A 188 4.28 -7.30 12.70
CA VAL A 188 3.45 -8.39 12.17
C VAL A 188 3.95 -9.71 12.74
N ALA A 189 3.05 -10.50 13.31
CA ALA A 189 3.36 -11.80 13.89
C ALA A 189 3.67 -12.83 12.81
N GLN A 190 2.90 -12.81 11.72
CA GLN A 190 3.10 -13.69 10.58
C GLN A 190 2.96 -12.94 9.25
N TRP A 191 3.61 -13.47 8.21
CA TRP A 191 3.53 -12.87 6.88
C TRP A 191 2.08 -12.77 6.34
N ALA A 192 1.17 -13.66 6.76
CA ALA A 192 -0.23 -13.62 6.34
C ALA A 192 -0.94 -12.35 6.84
N GLU A 193 -0.60 -11.90 8.04
CA GLU A 193 -1.12 -10.68 8.66
C GLU A 193 -0.74 -9.43 7.87
N ILE A 194 0.41 -9.45 7.17
CA ILE A 194 0.80 -8.35 6.27
C ILE A 194 -0.31 -8.12 5.24
N ARG A 195 -0.81 -9.20 4.63
CA ARG A 195 -1.86 -9.13 3.61
C ARG A 195 -3.17 -8.64 4.22
N GLU A 196 -3.56 -9.13 5.39
CA GLU A 196 -4.79 -8.73 6.08
C GLU A 196 -4.77 -7.24 6.48
N LEU A 197 -3.63 -6.75 6.96
CA LEU A 197 -3.47 -5.38 7.41
C LEU A 197 -3.45 -4.38 6.24
N THR A 198 -2.71 -4.72 5.18
CA THR A 198 -2.32 -3.75 4.16
C THR A 198 -3.09 -3.86 2.84
N ARG A 199 -3.70 -5.02 2.54
CA ARG A 199 -4.35 -5.26 1.25
C ARG A 199 -5.84 -4.96 1.30
N TRP A 200 -6.35 -4.32 0.25
CA TRP A 200 -7.80 -4.14 0.08
C TRP A 200 -8.36 -5.22 -0.83
N PRO A 201 -9.42 -5.94 -0.40
CA PRO A 201 -10.11 -6.89 -1.26
C PRO A 201 -10.69 -6.19 -2.48
N ARG A 202 -10.55 -6.82 -3.64
CA ARG A 202 -11.18 -6.33 -4.87
C ARG A 202 -12.67 -6.64 -4.83
N ALA A 203 -13.47 -5.77 -5.45
CA ALA A 203 -14.86 -6.08 -5.70
C ALA A 203 -14.96 -7.17 -6.79
N THR A 204 -15.18 -8.43 -6.40
CA THR A 204 -15.56 -9.49 -7.33
C THR A 204 -17.08 -9.47 -7.52
N PRO A 205 -17.61 -9.34 -8.75
CA PRO A 205 -19.05 -9.42 -9.01
C PRO A 205 -19.62 -10.71 -8.42
N GLY A 206 -20.74 -10.63 -7.69
CA GLY A 206 -21.45 -11.80 -7.15
C GLY A 206 -20.96 -12.34 -5.81
N THR A 207 -19.93 -11.75 -5.18
CA THR A 207 -19.52 -12.12 -3.81
C THR A 207 -19.99 -11.08 -2.80
N SER A 208 -20.93 -11.49 -1.93
CA SER A 208 -21.21 -10.79 -0.68
C SER A 208 -20.03 -11.07 0.26
N VAL A 209 -19.19 -10.08 0.49
CA VAL A 209 -18.12 -10.20 1.47
C VAL A 209 -18.33 -9.10 2.50
N SER A 210 -18.22 -9.49 3.77
CA SER A 210 -18.35 -8.65 4.97
C SER A 210 -17.18 -7.69 5.19
N GLU A 211 -16.15 -7.74 4.34
CA GLU A 211 -14.93 -6.96 4.48
C GLU A 211 -15.00 -5.58 3.81
N PRO A 212 -14.32 -4.55 4.36
CA PRO A 212 -14.23 -3.23 3.74
C PRO A 212 -13.55 -3.31 2.37
N ARG A 213 -14.28 -2.92 1.33
CA ARG A 213 -13.78 -2.84 -0.06
C ARG A 213 -13.59 -1.39 -0.48
N LEU A 214 -12.60 -1.16 -1.36
CA LEU A 214 -12.50 0.12 -2.05
C LEU A 214 -13.68 0.25 -3.00
N SER A 215 -14.40 1.37 -2.89
CA SER A 215 -15.50 1.64 -3.80
C SER A 215 -14.94 1.95 -5.20
N ARG A 216 -15.74 1.72 -6.25
CA ARG A 216 -15.30 2.02 -7.61
C ARG A 216 -15.26 3.54 -7.81
N GLN A 217 -14.11 4.13 -7.52
CA GLN A 217 -13.92 5.57 -7.64
C GLN A 217 -13.68 6.01 -9.09
N VAL A 218 -14.07 7.24 -9.40
CA VAL A 218 -13.80 7.86 -10.71
C VAL A 218 -12.37 8.37 -10.83
N ALA A 219 -11.74 8.76 -9.71
CA ALA A 219 -10.38 9.28 -9.66
C ALA A 219 -9.49 8.42 -8.75
N GLY A 220 -8.21 8.26 -9.11
CA GLY A 220 -7.25 7.53 -8.29
C GLY A 220 -6.97 8.21 -6.94
N SER A 221 -6.95 9.55 -6.89
CA SER A 221 -6.80 10.28 -5.63
C SER A 221 -7.89 9.94 -4.61
N ALA A 222 -9.15 9.82 -5.05
CA ALA A 222 -10.24 9.40 -4.18
C ALA A 222 -10.10 7.94 -3.72
N ALA A 223 -9.62 7.04 -4.60
CA ALA A 223 -9.36 5.65 -4.23
C ALA A 223 -8.22 5.54 -3.19
N ALA A 224 -7.14 6.30 -3.38
CA ALA A 224 -6.03 6.35 -2.45
C ALA A 224 -6.45 6.96 -1.10
N ALA A 225 -7.25 8.03 -1.10
CA ALA A 225 -7.73 8.66 0.13
C ALA A 225 -8.69 7.75 0.91
N GLN A 226 -9.57 7.03 0.21
CA GLN A 226 -10.39 5.99 0.83
C GLN A 226 -9.52 4.87 1.44
N ALA A 227 -8.48 4.44 0.72
CA ALA A 227 -7.53 3.47 1.23
C ALA A 227 -6.85 3.98 2.51
N ALA A 228 -6.44 5.25 2.55
CA ALA A 228 -5.81 5.86 3.73
C ALA A 228 -6.73 5.79 4.97
N VAL A 229 -8.00 6.17 4.80
CA VAL A 229 -9.00 6.09 5.88
C VAL A 229 -9.24 4.65 6.31
N GLN A 230 -9.37 3.71 5.36
CA GLN A 230 -9.60 2.30 5.69
C GLN A 230 -8.38 1.64 6.36
N LEU A 231 -7.14 2.03 6.00
CA LEU A 231 -5.94 1.57 6.70
C LEU A 231 -5.91 2.11 8.13
N ALA A 232 -6.21 3.40 8.31
CA ALA A 232 -6.27 4.03 9.63
C ALA A 232 -7.31 3.32 10.52
N GLU A 233 -8.47 2.96 9.97
CA GLU A 233 -9.48 2.20 10.71
C GLU A 233 -9.00 0.78 11.11
N ARG A 234 -8.28 0.07 10.23
CA ARG A 234 -7.69 -1.23 10.62
C ARG A 234 -6.66 -1.08 11.74
N VAL A 235 -5.82 -0.05 11.66
CA VAL A 235 -4.82 0.26 12.70
C VAL A 235 -5.50 0.64 14.01
N ARG A 236 -6.57 1.44 13.98
CA ARG A 236 -7.37 1.81 15.15
C ARG A 236 -7.98 0.59 15.83
N LYS A 237 -8.60 -0.33 15.06
CA LYS A 237 -9.15 -1.59 15.61
C LYS A 237 -8.09 -2.43 16.31
N ARG A 238 -6.88 -2.53 15.73
CA ARG A 238 -5.74 -3.19 16.37
C ARG A 238 -5.31 -2.46 17.63
N ALA A 239 -5.23 -1.14 17.61
CA ALA A 239 -4.84 -0.34 18.76
C ALA A 239 -5.82 -0.53 19.93
N VAL A 240 -7.14 -0.57 19.65
CA VAL A 240 -8.16 -0.89 20.66
C VAL A 240 -7.98 -2.31 21.20
N ALA A 241 -7.79 -3.30 20.32
CA ALA A 241 -7.59 -4.70 20.73
C ALA A 241 -6.32 -4.91 21.56
N GLN A 242 -5.26 -4.15 21.29
CA GLN A 242 -3.97 -4.22 21.98
C GLN A 242 -3.88 -3.25 23.18
N GLY A 243 -4.87 -2.38 23.36
CA GLY A 243 -4.86 -1.32 24.37
C GLY A 243 -3.87 -0.17 24.11
N SER A 244 -3.17 -0.15 22.98
CA SER A 244 -2.24 0.92 22.61
C SER A 244 -1.98 0.98 21.10
N LEU A 245 -1.65 2.17 20.59
CA LEU A 245 -1.26 2.36 19.19
C LEU A 245 0.20 1.93 18.96
N ALA A 246 0.40 0.64 18.70
CA ALA A 246 1.72 0.09 18.39
C ALA A 246 2.12 0.27 16.91
N ASP A 247 1.16 0.07 15.99
CA ASP A 247 1.40 0.10 14.55
C ASP A 247 1.19 1.50 13.97
N ARG A 248 2.14 1.98 13.17
CA ARG A 248 2.12 3.29 12.51
C ARG A 248 2.57 3.18 11.06
N PHE A 249 1.82 3.83 10.19
CA PHE A 249 2.15 3.99 8.78
C PHE A 249 2.37 5.47 8.49
N SER A 250 3.37 5.81 7.68
CA SER A 250 3.63 7.20 7.31
C SER A 250 2.76 7.64 6.13
N ASP A 251 2.62 6.77 5.14
CA ASP A 251 2.02 7.12 3.86
C ASP A 251 1.29 5.92 3.21
N ILE A 252 0.43 6.24 2.25
CA ILE A 252 0.12 5.35 1.13
C ILE A 252 0.75 5.92 -0.14
N LEU A 253 1.65 5.16 -0.75
CA LEU A 253 2.15 5.45 -2.10
C LEU A 253 1.13 4.98 -3.12
N PHE A 254 0.91 5.78 -4.16
CA PHE A 254 0.03 5.38 -5.24
C PHE A 254 0.47 5.91 -6.61
N PHE A 255 0.11 5.18 -7.66
CA PHE A 255 0.27 5.62 -9.05
C PHE A 255 -0.80 4.96 -9.93
N GLU A 256 -1.19 5.63 -11.01
CA GLU A 256 -2.13 5.05 -11.97
C GLU A 256 -1.39 4.39 -13.14
N LEU A 257 -1.98 3.34 -13.68
CA LEU A 257 -1.61 2.67 -14.91
C LEU A 257 -2.78 2.81 -15.88
N PHE A 258 -2.49 3.24 -17.11
CA PHE A 258 -3.49 3.38 -18.15
C PHE A 258 -2.97 2.84 -19.48
N LYS A 259 -3.89 2.29 -20.28
CA LYS A 259 -3.58 1.75 -21.61
C LYS A 259 -3.67 2.85 -22.66
N THR A 260 -2.57 3.13 -23.35
CA THR A 260 -2.55 3.94 -24.57
C THR A 260 -2.32 3.06 -25.78
N ARG A 261 -3.31 2.95 -26.68
CA ARG A 261 -3.26 2.04 -27.84
C ARG A 261 -2.93 0.60 -27.41
N THR A 262 -1.68 0.17 -27.61
CA THR A 262 -1.18 -1.18 -27.25
C THR A 262 -0.26 -1.19 -26.02
N GLN A 263 0.22 -0.04 -25.54
CA GLN A 263 1.19 0.05 -24.45
C GLN A 263 0.56 0.58 -23.16
N GLN A 264 0.95 -0.02 -22.03
CA GLN A 264 0.64 0.51 -20.70
C GLN A 264 1.62 1.62 -20.36
N LYS A 265 1.11 2.71 -19.78
CA LYS A 265 1.91 3.84 -19.31
C LYS A 265 1.53 4.18 -17.86
N PRO A 266 2.48 4.66 -17.06
CA PRO A 266 2.19 5.19 -15.75
C PRO A 266 1.62 6.61 -15.92
N ALA A 267 0.69 6.98 -15.04
CA ALA A 267 0.44 8.38 -14.73
C ALA A 267 1.31 8.81 -13.54
N GLN A 268 1.23 10.08 -13.17
CA GLN A 268 1.96 10.63 -12.04
C GLN A 268 1.67 9.83 -10.76
N GLY A 269 2.73 9.39 -10.08
CA GLY A 269 2.65 8.83 -8.75
C GLY A 269 2.62 9.93 -7.69
N ASN A 270 1.94 9.67 -6.58
CA ASN A 270 1.87 10.59 -5.45
C ASN A 270 1.76 9.79 -4.13
N ARG A 271 1.68 10.48 -2.99
CA ARG A 271 1.52 9.87 -1.68
C ARG A 271 0.43 10.57 -0.86
N ILE A 272 -0.20 9.85 0.05
CA ILE A 272 -1.09 10.40 1.06
C ILE A 272 -0.45 10.17 2.42
N ARG A 273 -0.21 11.26 3.15
CA ARG A 273 0.33 11.19 4.51
C ARG A 273 -0.75 10.74 5.49
N LEU A 274 -0.37 9.89 6.42
CA LEU A 274 -1.26 9.32 7.43
C LEU A 274 -1.10 9.98 8.80
N ASP A 275 -0.15 10.90 8.99
CA ASP A 275 0.17 11.51 10.28
C ASP A 275 -1.05 12.07 11.03
N ARG A 276 -1.98 12.72 10.32
CA ARG A 276 -3.21 13.28 10.90
C ARG A 276 -4.16 12.19 11.37
N LEU A 277 -4.38 11.17 10.53
CA LEU A 277 -5.23 10.02 10.87
C LEU A 277 -4.62 9.23 12.04
N MET A 278 -3.31 9.02 12.06
CA MET A 278 -2.61 8.36 13.17
C MET A 278 -2.67 9.20 14.45
N GLY A 279 -2.60 10.53 14.33
CA GLY A 279 -2.77 11.46 15.45
C GLY A 279 -4.13 11.32 16.12
N MET A 280 -5.20 11.24 15.33
CA MET A 280 -6.56 11.03 15.85
C MET A 280 -6.67 9.73 16.67
N ILE A 281 -6.12 8.62 16.17
CA ILE A 281 -6.12 7.34 16.89
C ILE A 281 -5.35 7.46 18.22
N GLN A 282 -4.22 8.17 18.20
CA GLN A 282 -3.38 8.37 19.38
C GLN A 282 -4.05 9.26 20.44
N HIS A 283 -4.86 10.21 20.01
CA HIS A 283 -5.59 11.13 20.88
C HIS A 283 -6.81 10.43 21.49
N ASP A 284 -7.71 9.90 20.66
CA ASP A 284 -8.88 9.14 21.09
C ASP A 284 -9.32 8.15 20.01
N ALA A 285 -9.04 6.86 20.24
CA ALA A 285 -9.37 5.79 19.30
C ALA A 285 -10.88 5.55 19.15
N THR A 286 -11.73 6.02 20.07
CA THR A 286 -13.19 5.91 19.96
C THR A 286 -13.74 7.05 19.12
N VAL A 287 -13.30 8.29 19.36
CA VAL A 287 -13.74 9.44 18.54
C VAL A 287 -13.21 9.32 17.12
N ALA A 288 -11.98 8.82 16.94
CA ALA A 288 -11.39 8.55 15.62
C ALA A 288 -12.23 7.60 14.76
N GLU A 289 -12.91 6.62 15.37
CA GLU A 289 -13.83 5.71 14.67
C GLU A 289 -14.93 6.49 13.94
N GLY A 290 -15.58 7.44 14.64
CA GLY A 290 -16.63 8.27 14.05
C GLY A 290 -16.11 9.14 12.90
N VAL A 291 -14.88 9.65 12.99
CA VAL A 291 -14.24 10.40 11.90
C VAL A 291 -14.02 9.49 10.69
N PHE A 292 -13.47 8.29 10.89
CA PHE A 292 -13.17 7.36 9.80
C PHE A 292 -14.44 6.80 9.15
N GLU A 293 -15.48 6.52 9.93
CA GLU A 293 -16.78 6.12 9.42
C GLU A 293 -17.43 7.22 8.56
N TRP A 294 -17.34 8.47 8.99
CA TRP A 294 -17.87 9.61 8.23
C TRP A 294 -17.13 9.81 6.91
N LEU A 295 -15.79 9.77 6.93
CA LEU A 295 -14.98 9.91 5.72
C LEU A 295 -15.18 8.74 4.75
N ASP A 296 -15.15 7.49 5.24
CA ASP A 296 -15.42 6.31 4.39
C ASP A 296 -16.84 6.33 3.82
N TYR A 297 -17.83 6.82 4.58
CA TYR A 297 -19.17 7.03 4.08
C TYR A 297 -19.20 8.03 2.91
N CYS A 298 -18.47 9.15 3.01
CA CYS A 298 -18.37 10.13 1.92
C CYS A 298 -17.77 9.49 0.65
N PHE A 299 -16.73 8.65 0.79
CA PHE A 299 -16.15 7.92 -0.35
C PHE A 299 -17.09 6.88 -0.95
N ARG A 300 -17.79 6.11 -0.11
CA ARG A 300 -18.77 5.11 -0.57
C ARG A 300 -19.93 5.78 -1.30
N ARG A 301 -20.52 6.84 -0.71
CA ARG A 301 -21.60 7.57 -1.37
C ARG A 301 -21.12 8.23 -2.65
N GLY A 302 -19.95 8.86 -2.63
CA GLY A 302 -19.41 9.52 -3.81
C GLY A 302 -18.93 8.58 -4.92
N SER A 303 -18.89 7.27 -4.69
CA SER A 303 -18.69 6.30 -5.77
C SER A 303 -19.93 6.12 -6.66
N ALA A 304 -21.11 6.56 -6.20
CA ALA A 304 -22.35 6.50 -6.95
C ALA A 304 -22.36 7.51 -8.11
N LYS A 305 -23.07 7.16 -9.20
CA LYS A 305 -23.26 8.06 -10.34
C LYS A 305 -24.02 9.31 -9.89
N GLY A 306 -23.45 10.49 -10.14
CA GLY A 306 -24.03 11.79 -9.76
C GLY A 306 -23.57 12.33 -8.41
N ALA A 307 -22.78 11.56 -7.65
CA ALA A 307 -22.28 11.95 -6.32
C ALA A 307 -20.74 12.08 -6.25
N GLN A 308 -20.06 12.06 -7.40
CA GLN A 308 -18.60 11.96 -7.44
C GLN A 308 -17.86 13.17 -6.87
N ASP A 309 -18.49 14.33 -6.88
CA ASP A 309 -17.97 15.54 -6.23
C ASP A 309 -17.78 15.34 -4.72
N LEU A 310 -18.63 14.56 -4.04
CA LEU A 310 -18.46 14.24 -2.62
C LEU A 310 -17.20 13.43 -2.34
N ALA A 311 -16.93 12.39 -3.14
CA ALA A 311 -15.70 11.59 -3.00
C ALA A 311 -14.45 12.41 -3.35
N LEU A 312 -14.54 13.33 -4.32
CA LEU A 312 -13.44 14.21 -4.68
C LEU A 312 -13.15 15.25 -3.60
N ALA A 313 -14.17 15.83 -2.97
CA ALA A 313 -14.00 16.76 -1.86
C ALA A 313 -13.49 16.06 -0.60
N ALA A 314 -13.96 14.84 -0.32
CA ALA A 314 -13.41 14.02 0.76
C ALA A 314 -11.93 13.70 0.52
N ALA A 315 -11.55 13.38 -0.72
CA ALA A 315 -10.16 13.17 -1.08
C ALA A 315 -9.33 14.44 -0.83
N ASP A 316 -9.75 15.58 -1.39
CA ASP A 316 -9.09 16.88 -1.23
C ASP A 316 -8.85 17.22 0.24
N PHE A 317 -9.85 16.98 1.10
CA PHE A 317 -9.73 17.13 2.55
C PHE A 317 -8.70 16.20 3.17
N VAL A 318 -8.74 14.89 2.88
CA VAL A 318 -7.76 13.92 3.40
C VAL A 318 -6.33 14.24 2.95
N PHE A 319 -6.15 14.86 1.78
CA PHE A 319 -4.83 15.29 1.30
C PHE A 319 -4.29 16.52 2.03
N ARG A 320 -5.15 17.48 2.40
CA ARG A 320 -4.74 18.83 2.79
C ARG A 320 -4.95 19.15 4.26
N TRP A 321 -6.07 18.73 4.84
CA TRP A 321 -6.45 19.08 6.21
C TRP A 321 -6.41 20.59 6.48
N ASP A 322 -7.01 21.38 5.60
CA ASP A 322 -7.11 22.85 5.74
C ASP A 322 -8.57 23.34 5.70
N VAL A 323 -8.80 24.59 6.12
CA VAL A 323 -10.14 25.17 6.24
C VAL A 323 -10.89 25.13 4.91
N ASP A 324 -10.22 25.41 3.79
CA ASP A 324 -10.84 25.42 2.47
C ASP A 324 -11.35 24.04 2.05
N SER A 325 -10.52 23.01 2.23
CA SER A 325 -10.87 21.64 1.89
C SER A 325 -11.94 21.08 2.83
N TYR A 326 -11.92 21.46 4.11
CA TYR A 326 -12.96 21.13 5.08
C TYR A 326 -14.30 21.78 4.73
N ASP A 327 -14.34 23.10 4.50
CA ASP A 327 -15.54 23.86 4.15
C ASP A 327 -16.19 23.28 2.88
N ARG A 328 -15.38 22.98 1.86
CA ARG A 328 -15.85 22.35 0.62
C ARG A 328 -16.51 20.99 0.86
N LEU A 329 -15.89 20.12 1.67
CA LEU A 329 -16.45 18.81 2.00
C LEU A 329 -17.78 18.96 2.75
N VAL A 330 -17.81 19.81 3.79
CA VAL A 330 -19.00 20.04 4.61
C VAL A 330 -20.15 20.60 3.78
N ARG A 331 -19.92 21.60 2.91
CA ARG A 331 -20.96 22.17 2.04
C ARG A 331 -21.60 21.11 1.14
N LEU A 332 -20.78 20.27 0.51
CA LEU A 332 -21.30 19.19 -0.32
C LEU A 332 -22.06 18.16 0.51
N PHE A 333 -21.52 17.75 1.66
CA PHE A 333 -22.19 16.82 2.56
C PHE A 333 -23.55 17.33 3.01
N VAL A 334 -23.65 18.60 3.42
CA VAL A 334 -24.92 19.25 3.81
C VAL A 334 -25.88 19.33 2.61
N ARG A 335 -25.39 19.64 1.40
CA ARG A 335 -26.23 19.62 0.20
C ARG A 335 -26.90 18.25 0.02
N TYR A 336 -26.11 17.17 0.13
CA TYR A 336 -26.62 15.81 0.01
C TYR A 336 -27.53 15.37 1.17
N LEU A 337 -27.37 15.95 2.37
CA LEU A 337 -28.32 15.77 3.48
C LEU A 337 -29.67 16.43 3.18
N VAL A 338 -29.67 17.67 2.68
CA VAL A 338 -30.90 18.43 2.40
C VAL A 338 -31.70 17.83 1.25
N THR A 339 -31.04 17.17 0.29
CA THR A 339 -31.70 16.48 -0.83
C THR A 339 -32.09 15.03 -0.52
N ASP A 340 -32.06 14.61 0.76
CA ASP A 340 -32.35 13.25 1.24
C ASP A 340 -31.53 12.12 0.58
N GLU A 341 -30.40 12.47 -0.06
CA GLU A 341 -29.48 11.51 -0.65
C GLU A 341 -28.55 10.87 0.39
N ILE A 342 -28.40 11.53 1.55
CA ILE A 342 -27.73 11.03 2.75
C ILE A 342 -28.74 11.01 3.89
N ARG A 343 -28.81 9.88 4.61
CA ARG A 343 -29.67 9.77 5.80
C ARG A 343 -29.13 10.65 6.93
N LEU A 344 -30.00 11.38 7.63
CA LEU A 344 -29.63 12.19 8.82
C LEU A 344 -28.82 11.41 9.86
N ALA A 345 -29.09 10.11 10.03
CA ALA A 345 -28.34 9.21 10.92
C ALA A 345 -26.85 9.02 10.53
N LYS A 346 -26.41 9.56 9.38
CA LYS A 346 -25.01 9.56 8.93
C LYS A 346 -24.30 10.88 9.17
N ARG A 347 -24.98 11.86 9.79
CA ARG A 347 -24.36 13.11 10.23
C ARG A 347 -23.35 12.81 11.36
N PRO A 348 -22.12 13.35 11.31
CA PRO A 348 -21.16 13.22 12.39
C PRO A 348 -21.65 13.94 13.66
N SER A 349 -21.32 13.40 14.84
CA SER A 349 -21.59 14.05 16.12
C SER A 349 -20.73 15.31 16.31
N GLU A 350 -21.08 16.15 17.29
CA GLU A 350 -20.28 17.34 17.64
C GLU A 350 -18.86 16.96 18.08
N GLU A 351 -18.70 15.85 18.80
CA GLU A 351 -17.39 15.31 19.19
C GLU A 351 -16.54 14.94 17.97
N VAL A 352 -17.13 14.25 16.99
CA VAL A 352 -16.45 13.88 15.73
C VAL A 352 -16.05 15.12 14.95
N ILE A 353 -16.93 16.13 14.86
CA ILE A 353 -16.61 17.41 14.21
C ILE A 353 -15.49 18.13 14.97
N GLY A 354 -15.57 18.17 16.29
CA GLY A 354 -14.55 18.77 17.16
C GLY A 354 -13.19 18.12 16.96
N GLU A 355 -13.14 16.79 16.87
CA GLU A 355 -11.91 16.06 16.58
C GLU A 355 -11.35 16.41 15.20
N VAL A 356 -12.18 16.46 14.16
CA VAL A 356 -11.74 16.88 12.82
C VAL A 356 -11.10 18.27 12.87
N LEU A 357 -11.79 19.24 13.50
CA LEU A 357 -11.35 20.64 13.56
C LEU A 357 -10.02 20.83 14.30
N ARG A 358 -9.66 19.95 15.26
CA ARG A 358 -8.34 19.99 15.93
C ARG A 358 -7.17 19.81 14.97
N TYR A 359 -7.39 19.12 13.85
CA TYR A 359 -6.36 18.80 12.87
C TYR A 359 -6.42 19.67 11.61
N VAL A 360 -7.46 20.49 11.47
CA VAL A 360 -7.61 21.45 10.37
C VAL A 360 -6.65 22.63 10.59
N SER A 361 -5.78 22.86 9.62
CA SER A 361 -4.89 24.02 9.57
C SER A 361 -5.57 25.23 8.92
N VAL A 362 -5.21 26.42 9.40
CA VAL A 362 -5.66 27.72 8.87
C VAL A 362 -4.79 28.13 7.70
#